data_AF-A0A2S9GP69-F1
#
_entry.id   AF-A0A2S9GP69-F1
#
_cell.length_a   1.000
_cell.length_b   1.000
_cell.length_c   1.000
_cell.angle_alpha   90.00
_cell.angle_beta   90.00
_cell.angle_gamma   90.00
#
_symmetry.space_group_name_H-M   'P 1'
#
loop_
_entity.id
_entity.type
_entity.pdbx_description
1 polymer ?
#
loop_
_entity_poly.entity_id
_entity_poly.type
_entity_poly.pdbx_seq_one_letter_code
_entity_poly.pdbx_strand_id
1 'polypeptide(L)' 'AAYRKFAVALAACGVDTYIVQYPRRGDRLADPAPATLADLAAEMLDAADWSRLGPLRLFGHCMGALVGFEFARLAE' A
#
# COMPACT_ATOMS: atom_id res chain seq x y z
N ALA A 1 5.36 4.78 10.20
CA ALA A 1 5.62 6.19 10.58
C ALA A 1 6.15 7.07 9.44
N ALA A 2 6.96 6.55 8.50
CA ALA A 2 7.66 7.35 7.48
C ALA A 2 6.75 8.31 6.68
N TYR A 3 5.57 7.87 6.24
CA TYR A 3 4.65 8.70 5.44
C TYR A 3 3.57 9.43 6.22
N ARG A 4 3.56 9.38 7.56
CA ARG A 4 2.43 9.92 8.35
C ARG A 4 2.17 11.40 8.07
N LYS A 5 3.23 12.23 8.06
CA LYS A 5 3.10 13.68 7.77
C LYS A 5 2.57 13.94 6.37
N PHE A 6 3.05 13.17 5.38
CA PHE A 6 2.62 13.30 3.99
C PHE A 6 1.15 12.88 3.83
N ALA A 7 0.74 11.78 4.45
CA ALA A 7 -0.64 11.31 4.40
C ALA A 7 -1.63 12.27 5.07
N VAL A 8 -1.25 12.86 6.22
CA VAL A 8 -2.08 13.88 6.88
C VAL A 8 -2.24 15.12 5.99
N ALA A 9 -1.19 15.53 5.28
CA ALA A 9 -1.29 16.65 4.35
C ALA A 9 -2.24 16.35 3.17
N LEU A 10 -2.19 15.15 2.60
CA LEU A 10 -3.10 14.73 1.54
C LEU A 10 -4.56 14.65 2.02
N ALA A 11 -4.78 14.06 3.19
CA ALA A 11 -6.10 14.00 3.81
C ALA A 11 -6.69 15.39 4.09
N ALA A 12 -5.86 16.35 4.52
CA ALA A 12 -6.28 17.73 4.72
C ALA A 12 -6.72 18.43 3.42
N CYS A 13 -6.28 17.94 2.26
CA CYS A 13 -6.73 18.38 0.94
C CYS A 13 -7.99 17.65 0.44
N GLY A 14 -8.64 16.83 1.28
CA GLY A 14 -9.83 16.07 0.91
C GLY A 14 -9.53 14.80 0.09
N VAL A 15 -8.30 14.29 0.15
CA VAL A 15 -7.92 13.04 -0.52
C VAL A 15 -7.95 11.90 0.48
N ASP A 16 -8.83 10.92 0.26
CA ASP A 16 -8.82 9.68 1.05
C ASP A 16 -7.46 8.99 0.90
N THR A 17 -6.73 8.94 2.01
CA THR A 17 -5.32 8.54 2.00
C THR A 17 -5.10 7.34 2.91
N TYR A 18 -4.59 6.27 2.31
CA TYR A 18 -4.32 5.00 2.96
C TYR A 18 -2.81 4.76 3.06
N ILE A 19 -2.33 4.39 4.24
CA ILE A 19 -0.93 3.98 4.44
C ILE A 19 -0.91 2.48 4.63
N VAL A 20 -0.14 1.79 3.77
CA VAL A 20 0.02 0.34 3.87
C VAL A 20 1.21 0.00 4.78
N GLN A 21 1.00 -0.93 5.70
CA GLN A 21 2.06 -1.50 6.55
C GLN A 21 2.39 -2.92 6.11
N TYR A 22 3.63 -3.13 5.67
CA TYR A 22 4.11 -4.44 5.23
C TYR A 22 4.29 -5.40 6.42
N PRO A 23 4.28 -6.72 6.18
CA PRO A 23 4.80 -7.68 7.14
C PRO A 23 6.23 -7.33 7.59
N ARG A 24 6.61 -7.77 8.79
CA ARG A 24 7.88 -7.42 9.46
C ARG A 24 8.04 -5.92 9.75
N ARG A 25 6.94 -5.18 9.90
CA ARG A 25 6.95 -3.74 10.27
C ARG A 25 5.85 -3.43 11.27
N GLY A 26 6.17 -2.60 12.26
CA GLY A 26 5.19 -2.08 13.23
C GLY A 26 4.42 -3.21 13.91
N ASP A 27 3.09 -3.07 13.95
CA ASP A 27 2.19 -4.07 14.53
C ASP A 27 2.23 -5.42 13.80
N ARG A 28 2.71 -5.44 12.54
CA ARG A 28 2.87 -6.67 11.73
C ARG A 28 4.28 -7.24 11.84
N LEU A 29 5.01 -7.02 12.94
CA LEU A 29 6.40 -7.45 13.08
C LEU A 29 6.54 -8.99 13.09
N ALA A 30 5.57 -9.69 13.67
CA ALA A 30 5.57 -11.14 13.75
C ALA A 30 5.19 -11.81 12.42
N ASP A 31 4.43 -11.11 11.58
CA ASP A 31 3.94 -11.62 10.30
C ASP A 31 5.09 -12.04 9.37
N PRO A 32 4.99 -13.21 8.71
CA PRO A 32 6.00 -13.66 7.77
C PRO A 32 6.13 -12.70 6.60
N ALA A 33 7.35 -12.51 6.10
CA ALA A 33 7.56 -11.72 4.90
C ALA A 33 7.20 -12.56 3.66
N PRO A 34 6.47 -12.00 2.68
CA PRO A 34 6.22 -12.67 1.41
C PRO A 34 7.53 -12.93 0.67
N ALA A 35 7.55 -13.94 -0.20
CA ALA A 35 8.75 -14.34 -0.94
C ALA A 35 9.09 -13.36 -2.07
N THR A 36 8.09 -12.72 -2.67
CA THR A 36 8.26 -11.78 -3.78
C THR A 36 7.46 -10.48 -3.59
N LEU A 37 7.78 -9.46 -4.38
CA LEU A 37 7.01 -8.21 -4.40
C LEU A 37 5.60 -8.41 -4.96
N ALA A 38 5.43 -9.37 -5.88
CA ALA A 38 4.13 -9.73 -6.43
C ALA A 38 3.24 -10.37 -5.36
N ASP A 39 3.79 -11.26 -4.52
CA ASP A 39 3.05 -11.85 -3.40
C ASP A 39 2.63 -10.77 -2.39
N LEU A 40 3.54 -9.84 -2.09
CA LEU A 40 3.23 -8.70 -1.23
C LEU A 40 2.12 -7.81 -1.81
N ALA A 41 2.12 -7.57 -3.13
CA ALA A 41 1.09 -6.79 -3.81
C ALA A 41 -0.26 -7.52 -3.86
N ALA A 42 -0.26 -8.84 -4.07
CA ALA A 42 -1.46 -9.68 -4.03
C ALA A 42 -2.13 -9.63 -2.65
N GLU A 43 -1.35 -9.78 -1.57
CA GLU A 43 -1.87 -9.63 -0.20
C GLU A 43 -2.51 -8.25 0.04
N MET A 44 -1.99 -7.18 -0.58
CA MET A 44 -2.58 -5.84 -0.47
C MET A 44 -3.89 -5.72 -1.25
N LEU A 45 -3.97 -6.33 -2.43
CA LEU A 45 -5.21 -6.37 -3.22
C LEU A 45 -6.31 -7.10 -2.45
N ASP A 46 -5.97 -8.22 -1.82
CA ASP A 46 -6.93 -9.02 -1.04
C ASP A 46 -7.33 -8.38 0.29
N ALA A 47 -6.56 -7.41 0.80
CA ALA A 47 -6.79 -6.80 2.11
C ALA A 47 -8.04 -5.88 2.17
N ALA A 48 -8.58 -5.45 1.02
CA ALA A 48 -9.73 -4.56 0.97
C ALA A 48 -10.52 -4.73 -0.33
N ASP A 49 -11.80 -4.36 -0.30
CA ASP A 49 -12.61 -4.22 -1.51
C ASP A 49 -12.32 -2.85 -2.17
N TRP A 50 -11.25 -2.80 -2.96
CA TRP A 50 -10.78 -1.59 -3.64
C TRP A 50 -11.79 -1.04 -4.66
N SER A 51 -12.69 -1.88 -5.18
CA SER A 51 -13.72 -1.46 -6.15
C SER A 51 -14.68 -0.43 -5.56
N ARG A 52 -14.85 -0.41 -4.23
CA ARG A 52 -15.73 0.53 -3.52
C ARG A 52 -15.08 1.90 -3.28
N LEU A 53 -13.78 2.03 -3.50
CA LEU A 53 -13.01 3.26 -3.25
C LEU A 53 -12.86 4.14 -4.50
N GLY A 54 -13.18 3.63 -5.69
CA GLY A 54 -13.04 4.36 -6.95
C GLY A 54 -11.60 4.44 -7.46
N PRO A 55 -11.27 5.40 -8.35
CA PRO A 55 -9.95 5.50 -8.98
C PRO A 55 -8.81 5.68 -7.95
N LEU A 56 -7.88 4.73 -7.94
CA LEU A 56 -6.74 4.73 -7.03
C LEU A 56 -5.55 5.50 -7.60
N ARG A 57 -4.79 6.14 -6.71
CA ARG A 57 -3.50 6.78 -7.00
C ARG A 57 -2.45 6.16 -6.10
N LEU A 58 -1.40 5.60 -6.69
CA LEU A 58 -0.36 4.87 -5.97
C LEU A 58 0.89 5.74 -5.82
N PHE A 59 1.52 5.67 -4.64
CA PHE A 59 2.78 6.34 -4.36
C PHE A 59 3.67 5.41 -3.54
N GLY A 60 4.94 5.32 -3.92
CA GLY A 60 5.94 4.57 -3.18
C GLY A 60 7.36 5.02 -3.51
N HIS A 61 8.26 4.94 -2.53
CA HIS A 61 9.68 5.27 -2.70
C HIS A 61 10.54 4.01 -2.81
N CYS A 62 11.53 4.01 -3.71
CA CYS A 62 12.45 2.88 -3.91
C CYS A 62 11.67 1.58 -4.17
N MET A 63 11.84 0.55 -3.33
CA MET A 63 11.07 -0.70 -3.41
C MET A 63 9.55 -0.47 -3.35
N GLY A 64 9.07 0.56 -2.65
CA GLY A 64 7.65 0.92 -2.62
C GLY A 64 7.09 1.31 -3.99
N ALA A 65 7.91 1.87 -4.88
CA ALA A 65 7.48 2.17 -6.26
C ALA A 65 7.22 0.88 -7.04
N LEU A 66 8.08 -0.13 -6.87
CA LEU A 66 7.91 -1.45 -7.49
C LEU A 66 6.70 -2.19 -6.93
N VAL A 67 6.44 -2.09 -5.62
CA VAL A 67 5.21 -2.65 -5.01
C VAL A 67 3.97 -2.00 -5.59
N GLY A 68 3.96 -0.67 -5.74
CA GLY A 68 2.86 0.04 -6.40
C GLY A 68 2.67 -0.38 -7.86
N PHE A 69 3.77 -0.61 -8.59
CA PHE A 69 3.71 -1.14 -9.95
C PHE A 69 3.09 -2.55 -10.00
N GLU A 70 3.55 -3.48 -9.17
CA GLU A 70 2.97 -4.84 -9.13
C GLU A 70 1.50 -4.81 -8.69
N PHE A 71 1.13 -3.95 -7.74
CA PHE A 71 -0.26 -3.77 -7.34
C PHE A 71 -1.13 -3.33 -8.52
N ALA A 72 -0.69 -2.31 -9.28
CA ALA A 72 -1.43 -1.85 -10.45
C ALA A 72 -1.52 -2.95 -11.52
N ARG A 73 -0.43 -3.68 -11.77
CA ARG A 73 -0.37 -4.77 -12.75
C ARG A 73 -1.30 -5.94 -12.40
N LEU A 74 -1.50 -6.22 -11.12
CA LEU A 74 -2.39 -7.28 -10.65
C LEU A 74 -3.86 -6.84 -10.57
N ALA A 75 -4.12 -5.52 -10.55
CA ALA A 75 -5.46 -4.93 -10.48
C ALA A 75 -6.11 -4.71 -11.86
N GLU A 76 -5.33 -4.83 -12.95
CA GLU A 76 -5.82 -4.88 -14.34
C GLU A 76 -6.59 -6.18 -14.62
#